data_AF-A0A9P5YK82-F1
#
_entry.id   AF-A0A9P5YK82-F1
#
_cell.length_a   1.000
_cell.length_b   1.000
_cell.length_c   1.000
_cell.angle_alpha   90.00
_cell.angle_beta   90.00
_cell.angle_gamma   90.00
#
_symmetry.space_group_name_H-M   'P 1'
#
loop_
_entity.id
_entity.type
_entity.pdbx_description
1 polymer ?
#
loop_
_entity_poly.entity_id
_entity_poly.type
_entity_poly.pdbx_seq_one_letter_code
_entity_poly.pdbx_strand_id
1 'polypeptide(L)'
;GSAAKLLIDKTLLFGKKACFICATAANPGTPLCTRCWRWGHPIKVCKAFQPRCTICARPHKKKIHCLYCSLCKGNPKYDPLIPKTPSDQPCPHSLHCPNCNGEHAATDQKCKFWSYCFDCEWIIAKYAEIKARCSAACNHPNHKSIA
;
A
#
# COMPACT_ATOMS: atom_id res chain seq x y z
N GLY A 1 -15.65 17.19 -10.20
CA GLY A 1 -16.44 18.05 -9.30
C GLY A 1 -17.26 19.04 -10.10
N SER A 2 -18.32 19.60 -9.53
CA SER A 2 -19.30 20.46 -10.23
C SER A 2 -18.65 21.63 -10.96
N ALA A 3 -17.64 22.27 -10.35
CA ALA A 3 -16.89 23.37 -10.95
C ALA A 3 -16.08 22.96 -12.20
N ALA A 4 -15.51 21.74 -12.22
CA ALA A 4 -14.75 21.25 -13.37
C ALA A 4 -15.65 20.98 -14.59
N LYS A 5 -16.93 20.68 -14.36
CA LYS A 5 -17.91 20.48 -15.44
C LYS A 5 -18.14 21.76 -16.26
N LEU A 6 -17.97 22.94 -15.63
CA LEU A 6 -18.06 24.24 -16.29
C LEU A 6 -16.87 24.56 -17.20
N LEU A 7 -15.84 23.71 -17.20
CA LEU A 7 -14.66 23.85 -18.04
C LEU A 7 -14.71 22.96 -19.28
N ILE A 8 -15.67 22.03 -19.36
CA ILE A 8 -15.90 21.22 -20.56
C ILE A 8 -16.22 22.15 -21.73
N ASP A 9 -15.68 21.82 -22.89
CA ASP A 9 -15.76 22.58 -24.15
C ASP A 9 -15.08 23.96 -24.13
N LYS A 10 -14.31 24.26 -23.07
CA LYS A 10 -13.46 25.45 -23.02
C LYS A 10 -12.08 25.17 -23.58
N THR A 11 -11.49 26.20 -24.17
CA THR A 11 -10.10 26.20 -24.59
C THR A 11 -9.24 26.87 -23.52
N LEU A 12 -8.15 26.22 -23.13
CA LEU A 12 -7.11 26.79 -22.29
C LEU A 12 -5.83 26.99 -23.12
N LEU A 13 -5.12 28.08 -22.87
CA LEU A 13 -3.80 28.31 -23.46
C LEU A 13 -2.71 27.79 -22.51
N PHE A 14 -1.89 26.88 -22.99
CA PHE A 14 -0.68 26.42 -22.31
C PHE A 14 0.53 26.90 -23.12
N GLY A 15 1.10 28.02 -22.70
CA GLY A 15 2.12 28.74 -23.47
C GLY A 15 1.53 29.22 -24.80
N LYS A 16 2.13 28.78 -25.92
CA LYS A 16 1.66 29.12 -27.28
C LYS A 16 0.67 28.11 -27.87
N LYS A 17 0.25 27.09 -27.10
CA LYS A 17 -0.64 26.02 -27.59
C LYS A 17 -2.03 26.16 -26.97
N ALA A 18 -3.05 26.04 -27.82
CA ALA A 18 -4.43 25.90 -27.39
C ALA A 18 -4.74 24.43 -27.09
N CYS A 19 -5.33 24.18 -25.92
CA CYS A 19 -5.78 22.87 -25.47
C CYS A 19 -7.29 22.92 -25.22
N PHE A 20 -8.04 21.99 -25.80
CA PHE A 20 -9.48 21.89 -25.62
C PHE A 20 -9.82 20.88 -24.52
N ILE A 21 -10.74 21.24 -23.62
CA ILE A 21 -11.17 20.35 -22.54
C ILE A 21 -12.37 19.54 -23.01
N CYS A 22 -12.17 18.24 -23.23
CA CYS A 22 -13.25 17.32 -23.54
C CYS A 22 -13.86 16.69 -22.28
N ALA A 23 -15.15 16.38 -22.33
CA ALA A 23 -15.74 15.42 -21.41
C ALA A 23 -15.11 14.04 -21.61
N THR A 24 -14.87 13.33 -20.51
CA THR A 24 -14.50 11.91 -20.50
C THR A 24 -15.43 11.14 -19.56
N ALA A 25 -15.59 9.84 -19.80
CA ALA A 25 -16.22 8.96 -18.85
C ALA A 25 -15.49 9.03 -17.49
N ALA A 26 -16.25 8.93 -16.40
CA ALA A 26 -15.66 8.92 -15.07
C ALA A 26 -14.79 7.67 -14.91
N ASN A 27 -13.49 7.87 -14.72
CA ASN A 27 -12.59 6.84 -14.23
C ASN A 27 -12.26 7.16 -12.77
N PRO A 28 -13.05 6.66 -11.79
CA PRO A 28 -12.80 6.92 -10.37
C PRO A 28 -11.48 6.31 -9.88
N GLY A 29 -10.82 5.51 -10.71
CA GLY A 29 -9.66 4.73 -10.34
C GLY A 29 -10.03 3.54 -9.47
N THR A 30 -9.05 2.67 -9.32
CA THR A 30 -9.07 1.55 -8.42
C THR A 30 -8.87 2.05 -6.99
N PRO A 31 -9.75 1.70 -6.03
CA PRO A 31 -9.64 2.22 -4.67
C PRO A 31 -8.49 1.59 -3.88
N LEU A 32 -7.88 2.39 -3.00
CA LEU A 32 -6.99 1.92 -1.92
C LEU A 32 -7.81 1.62 -0.66
N CYS A 33 -7.80 0.37 -0.21
CA CYS A 33 -8.50 -0.03 0.99
C CYS A 33 -7.83 0.53 2.25
N THR A 34 -8.53 1.32 3.05
CA THR A 34 -7.99 1.88 4.31
C THR A 34 -7.92 0.88 5.47
N ARG A 35 -8.44 -0.35 5.31
CA ARG A 35 -8.31 -1.44 6.29
C ARG A 35 -7.05 -2.26 6.06
N CYS A 36 -6.81 -2.72 4.83
CA CYS A 36 -5.68 -3.60 4.53
C CYS A 36 -4.54 -2.90 3.77
N TRP A 37 -4.73 -1.63 3.38
CA TRP A 37 -3.80 -0.81 2.62
C TRP A 37 -3.41 -1.40 1.26
N ARG A 38 -4.29 -2.25 0.70
CA ARG A 38 -4.15 -2.79 -0.65
C ARG A 38 -5.03 -2.07 -1.64
N TRP A 39 -4.50 -1.88 -2.85
CA TRP A 39 -5.28 -1.42 -3.99
C TRP A 39 -6.24 -2.54 -4.45
N GLY A 40 -7.30 -2.18 -5.18
CA GLY A 40 -8.20 -3.14 -5.83
C GLY A 40 -9.61 -3.19 -5.23
N HIS A 41 -9.82 -2.67 -4.02
CA HIS A 41 -11.12 -2.78 -3.37
C HIS A 41 -11.37 -1.70 -2.30
N PRO A 42 -12.63 -1.27 -2.12
CA PRO A 42 -12.99 -0.39 -1.02
C PRO A 42 -13.03 -1.14 0.32
N ILE A 43 -13.05 -0.39 1.43
CA ILE A 43 -13.14 -0.97 2.78
C ILE A 43 -14.38 -1.87 2.98
N LYS A 44 -15.50 -1.52 2.33
CA LYS A 44 -16.79 -2.23 2.47
C LYS A 44 -16.74 -3.70 2.06
N VAL A 45 -15.89 -4.06 1.09
CA VAL A 45 -15.76 -5.44 0.59
C VAL A 45 -14.43 -6.09 1.01
N CYS A 46 -13.71 -5.45 1.94
CA CYS A 46 -12.42 -5.93 2.41
C CYS A 46 -12.59 -7.19 3.27
N LYS A 47 -11.89 -8.26 2.89
CA LYS A 47 -11.88 -9.55 3.61
C LYS A 47 -10.83 -9.64 4.72
N ALA A 48 -10.07 -8.57 4.98
CA ALA A 48 -9.07 -8.58 6.04
C ALA A 48 -9.75 -8.59 7.42
N PHE A 49 -9.46 -9.62 8.22
CA PHE A 49 -10.03 -9.79 9.56
C PHE A 49 -9.76 -8.56 10.45
N GLN A 50 -8.51 -8.07 10.45
CA GLN A 50 -8.08 -6.89 11.23
C GLN A 50 -7.47 -5.81 10.33
N PRO A 51 -7.49 -4.54 10.79
CA PRO A 51 -6.74 -3.47 10.14
C PRO A 51 -5.25 -3.81 10.08
N ARG A 52 -4.59 -3.42 8.99
CA ARG A 52 -3.14 -3.51 8.85
C ARG A 52 -2.47 -2.23 9.28
N CYS A 53 -1.30 -2.38 9.90
CA CYS A 53 -0.47 -1.28 10.34
C CYS A 53 0.06 -0.54 9.11
N THR A 54 -0.03 0.80 9.08
CA THR A 54 0.54 1.60 7.99
C THR A 54 2.06 1.63 7.99
N ILE A 55 2.70 1.21 9.09
CA ILE A 55 4.16 1.18 9.23
C ILE A 55 4.70 -0.15 8.73
N CYS A 56 4.23 -1.28 9.28
CA CYS A 56 4.82 -2.60 9.01
C CYS A 56 3.88 -3.57 8.27
N ALA A 57 2.69 -3.12 7.83
CA ALA A 57 1.68 -3.92 7.12
C ALA A 57 1.12 -5.15 7.85
N ARG A 58 1.46 -5.36 9.12
CA ARG A 58 1.01 -6.48 9.97
C ARG A 58 -0.37 -6.23 10.59
N PRO A 59 -1.10 -7.28 11.05
CA PRO A 59 -2.49 -7.16 11.52
C PRO A 59 -2.59 -6.49 12.89
N HIS A 60 -2.37 -5.18 12.94
CA HIS A 60 -2.58 -4.33 14.10
C HIS A 60 -2.73 -2.86 13.68
N LYS A 61 -3.30 -2.01 14.54
CA LYS A 61 -3.42 -0.57 14.26
C LYS A 61 -2.08 0.15 14.48
N LYS A 62 -1.84 1.27 13.78
CA LYS A 62 -0.65 2.13 14.00
C LYS A 62 -0.45 2.51 15.47
N LYS A 63 -1.53 2.84 16.19
CA LYS A 63 -1.50 3.26 17.61
C LYS A 63 -0.86 2.24 18.55
N ILE A 64 -0.97 0.94 18.24
CA ILE A 64 -0.40 -0.15 19.06
C ILE A 64 0.86 -0.74 18.41
N HIS A 65 1.49 -0.04 17.47
CA HIS A 65 2.59 -0.56 16.68
C HIS A 65 3.77 -1.04 17.53
N CYS A 66 4.25 -0.21 18.47
CA CYS A 66 5.37 -0.56 19.35
C CYS A 66 5.08 -1.69 20.35
N LEU A 67 3.82 -2.15 20.45
CA LEU A 67 3.45 -3.29 21.30
C LEU A 67 3.46 -4.62 20.53
N TYR A 68 3.22 -4.58 19.22
CA TYR A 68 3.02 -5.78 18.39
C TYR A 68 4.09 -5.99 17.32
N CYS A 69 4.81 -4.95 16.91
CA CYS A 69 5.91 -5.11 15.97
C CYS A 69 7.12 -5.70 16.68
N SER A 70 7.60 -6.86 16.23
CA SER A 70 8.74 -7.55 16.85
C SER A 70 10.01 -6.70 16.90
N LEU A 71 10.23 -5.83 15.91
CA LEU A 71 11.39 -4.94 15.86
C LEU A 71 11.27 -3.75 16.82
N CYS A 72 10.04 -3.30 17.13
CA CYS A 72 9.81 -2.13 17.99
C CYS A 72 9.46 -2.50 19.44
N LYS A 73 8.92 -3.70 19.68
CA LYS A 73 8.53 -4.17 21.02
C LYS A 73 9.75 -4.31 21.95
N GLY A 74 10.94 -4.43 21.38
CA GLY A 74 12.14 -4.82 22.11
C GLY A 74 12.14 -6.31 22.42
N ASN A 75 13.32 -6.83 22.72
CA ASN A 75 13.49 -8.20 23.17
C ASN A 75 14.50 -8.23 24.33
N PRO A 76 14.03 -8.39 25.58
CA PRO A 76 14.90 -8.41 26.74
C PRO A 76 15.72 -9.72 26.86
N LYS A 77 15.53 -10.68 25.94
CA LYS A 77 16.27 -11.95 25.92
C LYS A 77 17.43 -11.96 24.91
N TYR A 78 17.63 -10.88 24.14
CA TYR A 78 18.76 -10.79 23.20
C TYR A 78 20.00 -10.21 23.90
N ASP A 79 21.18 -10.63 23.45
CA ASP A 79 22.47 -10.03 23.79
C ASP A 79 23.12 -9.46 22.51
N PRO A 80 23.25 -8.13 22.37
CA PRO A 80 22.85 -7.09 23.33
C PRO A 80 21.32 -6.92 23.40
N LEU A 81 20.85 -6.43 24.55
CA LEU A 81 19.43 -6.15 24.81
C LEU A 81 18.86 -5.23 23.73
N ILE A 82 17.72 -5.61 23.14
CA ILE A 82 17.01 -4.74 22.21
C ILE A 82 15.96 -3.95 23.02
N PRO A 83 16.17 -2.65 23.31
CA PRO A 83 15.21 -1.87 24.05
C PRO A 83 13.92 -1.69 23.22
N LYS A 84 12.81 -1.52 23.92
CA LYS A 84 11.54 -1.14 23.29
C LYS A 84 11.69 0.26 22.71
N THR A 85 11.26 0.45 21.46
CA THR A 85 11.24 1.79 20.84
C THR A 85 10.22 2.67 21.58
N PRO A 86 10.64 3.81 22.17
CA PRO A 86 9.72 4.78 22.76
C PRO A 86 8.70 5.26 21.74
N SER A 87 7.48 5.60 22.18
CA SER A 87 6.39 5.96 21.25
C SER A 87 6.68 7.24 20.44
N ASP A 88 7.61 8.08 20.92
CA ASP A 88 7.97 9.36 20.32
C ASP A 88 9.26 9.28 19.46
N GLN A 89 9.89 8.10 19.38
CA GLN A 89 11.07 7.87 18.56
C GLN A 89 10.68 7.21 17.23
N PRO A 90 11.43 7.49 16.14
CA PRO A 90 11.21 6.80 14.88
C PRO A 90 11.44 5.29 15.05
N CYS A 91 10.68 4.49 14.32
CA CYS A 91 10.87 3.05 14.31
C CYS A 91 12.26 2.71 13.74
N PRO A 92 12.96 1.69 14.28
CA PRO A 92 14.29 1.28 13.81
C PRO A 92 14.25 0.57 12.44
N HIS A 93 13.14 0.64 11.72
CA HIS A 93 12.93 -0.02 10.45
C HIS A 93 12.12 0.86 9.52
N SER A 94 12.30 0.66 8.22
CA SER A 94 11.55 1.33 7.17
C SER A 94 10.05 0.99 7.22
N LEU A 95 9.26 1.80 6.53
CA LEU A 95 7.87 1.48 6.21
C LEU A 95 7.80 0.23 5.32
N HIS A 96 6.66 -0.46 5.33
CA HIS A 96 6.44 -1.65 4.51
C HIS A 96 5.17 -1.50 3.67
N CYS A 97 5.33 -1.58 2.35
CA CYS A 97 4.22 -1.50 1.41
C CYS A 97 3.58 -2.89 1.22
N PRO A 98 2.29 -3.11 1.58
CA PRO A 98 1.60 -4.39 1.41
C PRO A 98 1.27 -4.74 -0.06
N ASN A 99 1.60 -3.85 -1.00
CA ASN A 99 1.32 -4.01 -2.43
C ASN A 99 2.54 -4.53 -3.19
N CYS A 100 3.68 -3.86 -3.04
CA CYS A 100 4.91 -4.19 -3.77
C CYS A 100 6.04 -4.72 -2.87
N ASN A 101 5.83 -4.80 -1.54
CA ASN A 101 6.84 -5.19 -0.56
C ASN A 101 8.03 -4.23 -0.46
N GLY A 102 7.89 -3.00 -0.95
CA GLY A 102 8.93 -1.96 -0.89
C GLY A 102 8.93 -1.16 0.40
N GLU A 103 10.01 -0.41 0.60
CA GLU A 103 10.27 0.42 1.78
C GLU A 103 9.59 1.79 1.76
N HIS A 104 8.26 1.79 1.62
CA HIS A 104 7.44 3.01 1.57
C HIS A 104 5.99 2.72 2.01
N ALA A 105 5.21 3.78 2.23
CA ALA A 105 3.78 3.64 2.51
C ALA A 105 2.99 3.25 1.25
N ALA A 106 1.88 2.53 1.41
CA ALA A 106 0.99 2.18 0.28
C ALA A 106 0.44 3.38 -0.51
N THR A 107 0.41 4.56 0.12
CA THR A 107 -0.05 5.84 -0.44
C THR A 107 1.05 6.64 -1.15
N ASP A 108 2.31 6.19 -1.06
CA ASP A 108 3.43 6.88 -1.69
C ASP A 108 3.35 6.77 -3.22
N GLN A 109 3.61 7.88 -3.93
CA GLN A 109 3.66 7.91 -5.39
C GLN A 109 4.78 7.04 -5.97
N LYS A 110 5.80 6.73 -5.15
CA LYS A 110 6.86 5.77 -5.48
C LYS A 110 6.34 4.33 -5.58
N CYS A 111 5.17 4.02 -5.04
CA CYS A 111 4.59 2.70 -5.13
C CYS A 111 4.14 2.41 -6.56
N LYS A 112 4.62 1.32 -7.17
CA LYS A 112 4.20 0.93 -8.53
C LYS A 112 2.68 0.84 -8.66
N PHE A 113 1.97 0.36 -7.64
CA PHE A 113 0.50 0.29 -7.67
C PHE A 113 -0.17 1.67 -7.70
N TRP A 114 0.47 2.71 -7.15
CA TRP A 114 -0.03 4.08 -7.26
C TRP A 114 0.01 4.58 -8.71
N SER A 115 1.09 4.29 -9.45
CA SER A 115 1.22 4.68 -10.86
C SER A 115 0.16 4.05 -11.77
N TYR A 116 -0.37 2.89 -11.38
CA TYR A 116 -1.44 2.17 -12.07
C TYR A 116 -2.79 2.28 -11.36
N CYS A 117 -2.98 3.28 -10.49
CA CYS A 117 -4.23 3.39 -9.74
C CYS A 117 -5.47 3.57 -10.65
N PHE A 118 -5.31 4.00 -11.90
CA PHE A 118 -6.39 4.11 -12.89
C PHE A 118 -6.55 2.89 -13.80
N ASP A 119 -5.77 1.83 -13.60
CA ASP A 119 -5.76 0.60 -14.41
C ASP A 119 -6.09 -0.61 -13.52
N CYS A 120 -7.38 -0.95 -13.45
CA CYS A 120 -7.85 -2.05 -12.59
C CYS A 120 -7.33 -3.42 -13.05
N GLU A 121 -7.28 -3.63 -14.36
CA GLU A 121 -6.82 -4.89 -14.96
C GLU A 121 -5.35 -5.11 -14.64
N TRP A 122 -4.52 -4.07 -14.73
CA TRP A 122 -3.13 -4.16 -14.31
C TRP A 122 -2.99 -4.53 -12.83
N ILE A 123 -3.77 -3.91 -11.94
CA ILE A 123 -3.73 -4.22 -10.50
C ILE A 123 -4.13 -5.67 -10.23
N ILE A 124 -5.20 -6.16 -10.88
CA ILE A 124 -5.66 -7.55 -10.77
C ILE A 124 -4.58 -8.51 -11.26
N ALA A 125 -4.06 -8.29 -12.46
CA ALA A 125 -3.01 -9.10 -13.06
C ALA A 125 -1.74 -9.13 -12.18
N LYS A 126 -1.36 -7.97 -11.62
CA LYS A 126 -0.15 -7.89 -10.80
C LYS A 126 -0.28 -8.66 -9.48
N TYR A 127 -1.45 -8.63 -8.84
CA TYR A 127 -1.67 -9.47 -7.66
C TYR A 127 -1.73 -10.97 -8.00
N ALA A 128 -2.26 -11.34 -9.16
CA ALA A 128 -2.23 -12.73 -9.62
C ALA A 128 -0.79 -13.22 -9.82
N GLU A 129 0.07 -12.42 -10.45
CA GLU A 129 1.51 -12.68 -10.60
C GLU A 129 2.21 -12.86 -9.25
N ILE A 130 2.00 -11.93 -8.31
CA ILE A 130 2.58 -11.99 -6.96
C ILE A 130 2.15 -13.28 -6.25
N LYS A 131 0.86 -13.65 -6.35
CA LYS A 131 0.32 -14.86 -5.74
C LYS A 131 0.97 -16.12 -6.34
N ALA A 132 1.07 -16.19 -7.66
CA ALA A 132 1.68 -17.32 -8.36
C ALA A 132 3.15 -17.50 -7.95
N ARG A 133 3.92 -16.40 -7.85
CA ARG A 133 5.31 -16.44 -7.39
C ARG A 133 5.45 -16.96 -5.96
N CYS A 134 4.58 -16.52 -5.05
CA CYS A 134 4.58 -17.02 -3.67
C CYS A 134 4.25 -18.52 -3.61
N SER A 135 3.26 -18.98 -4.38
CA SER A 135 2.91 -20.41 -4.44
C SER A 135 4.06 -21.26 -4.99
N ALA A 136 4.77 -20.79 -6.02
CA ALA A 136 5.95 -21.49 -6.54
C ALA A 136 7.10 -21.57 -5.52
N ALA A 137 7.33 -20.50 -4.75
CA ALA A 137 8.37 -20.47 -3.73
C ALA A 137 8.09 -21.43 -2.56
N CYS A 138 6.83 -21.56 -2.13
CA CYS A 138 6.45 -22.49 -1.05
C CYS A 138 6.57 -23.96 -1.45
N ASN A 139 6.53 -24.27 -2.75
CA ASN A 139 6.62 -25.64 -3.27
C ASN A 139 8.08 -26.08 -3.54
N HIS A 140 9.08 -25.25 -3.20
CA HIS A 140 10.50 -25.63 -3.33
C HIS A 140 10.92 -26.52 -2.14
N PRO A 141 11.58 -27.68 -2.37
CA PRO A 141 11.82 -28.72 -1.34
C PRO A 141 12.83 -28.35 -0.25
N ASN A 142 13.26 -27.09 -0.13
CA ASN A 142 14.34 -26.69 0.77
C ASN A 142 13.91 -25.79 1.95
N HIS A 143 12.61 -25.63 2.20
CA HIS A 143 12.14 -24.88 3.37
C HIS A 143 11.71 -25.85 4.49
N LYS A 144 12.64 -26.65 5.01
CA LYS A 144 12.45 -27.33 6.29
C LYS A 144 12.47 -26.26 7.39
N SER A 145 11.32 -26.06 8.01
CA SER A 145 11.13 -25.25 9.21
C SER A 145 12.17 -25.61 10.26
N ILE A 146 12.99 -24.65 10.67
CA ILE A 146 13.71 -24.71 11.94
C ILE A 146 12.69 -24.30 13.01
N ALA A 147 12.59 -25.16 14.03
CA ALA A 147 11.65 -25.13 15.14
C ALA A 147 11.74 -23.86 16.01
#